data_AF-A0AA45BNQ2-F1
#
_entry.id   AF-A0AA45BNQ2-F1
#
_cell.length_a   1.000
_cell.length_b   1.000
_cell.length_c   1.000
_cell.angle_alpha   90.00
_cell.angle_beta   90.00
_cell.angle_gamma   90.00
#
_symmetry.space_group_name_H-M   'P 1'
#
loop_
_entity.id
_entity.type
_entity.pdbx_description
1 polymer ?
#
loop_
_entity_poly.entity_id
_entity_poly.type
_entity_poly.pdbx_seq_one_letter_code
_entity_poly.pdbx_strand_id
1 'polypeptide(L)' 'MIDYTLYGLNKHDVDEYHKQICCLLGKNVLLVLTANKPITKQNLLASLIQEIEKQPDDYFQRLHRAAIEMIGVNGR' A
#
# COMPACT_ATOMS: atom_id res chain seq x y z
N MET A 1 5.54 8.00 11.25
CA MET A 1 4.07 7.99 11.04
C MET A 1 3.83 8.56 9.66
N ILE A 2 3.02 7.89 8.82
CA ILE A 2 2.74 8.39 7.46
C ILE A 2 1.92 9.67 7.55
N ASP A 3 2.33 10.69 6.81
CA ASP A 3 1.53 11.91 6.65
C ASP A 3 0.56 11.75 5.49
N TYR A 4 -0.66 11.33 5.83
CA TYR A 4 -1.75 11.11 4.87
C TYR A 4 -2.15 12.36 4.09
N THR A 5 -1.87 13.55 4.62
CA THR A 5 -2.20 14.81 3.93
C THR A 5 -1.38 14.99 2.66
N LEU A 6 -0.18 14.40 2.57
CA LEU A 6 0.65 14.37 1.36
C LEU A 6 -0.02 13.61 0.19
N TYR A 7 -0.98 12.75 0.51
CA TYR A 7 -1.78 12.01 -0.45
C TYR A 7 -3.18 12.62 -0.66
N GLY A 8 -3.44 13.81 -0.12
CA GLY A 8 -4.76 14.45 -0.17
C GLY A 8 -5.83 13.72 0.64
N LEU A 9 -5.42 12.91 1.63
CA LEU A 9 -6.31 12.21 2.54
C LEU A 9 -6.49 13.01 3.84
N ASN A 10 -7.66 12.89 4.47
CA ASN A 10 -8.02 13.69 5.63
C ASN A 10 -7.36 13.13 6.90
N LYS A 11 -6.61 13.97 7.63
CA LYS A 11 -5.96 13.62 8.90
C LYS A 11 -6.90 13.14 10.01
N HIS A 12 -8.21 13.29 9.86
CA HIS A 12 -9.20 12.84 10.85
C HIS A 12 -9.58 11.36 10.73
N ASP A 13 -9.29 10.71 9.60
CA ASP A 13 -9.71 9.32 9.32
C ASP A 13 -8.56 8.31 9.36
N VAL A 14 -7.47 8.67 10.05
CA VAL A 14 -6.20 7.91 10.06
C VAL A 14 -6.39 6.44 10.40
N ASP A 15 -7.23 6.13 11.38
CA ASP A 15 -7.48 4.74 11.81
C ASP A 15 -8.15 3.91 10.72
N GLU A 16 -9.08 4.52 9.98
CA GLU A 16 -9.75 3.86 8.86
C GLU A 16 -8.77 3.64 7.70
N TYR A 17 -7.92 4.63 7.41
CA TYR A 17 -6.87 4.46 6.39
C TYR A 17 -5.87 3.37 6.77
N HIS A 18 -5.45 3.30 8.04
CA HIS A 18 -4.59 2.22 8.52
C HIS A 18 -5.24 0.86 8.31
N LYS A 19 -6.52 0.71 8.67
CA LYS A 19 -7.26 -0.54 8.47
C LYS A 19 -7.33 -0.94 7.00
N GLN A 20 -7.65 0.01 6.13
CA GLN A 20 -7.74 -0.24 4.69
C GLN A 20 -6.37 -0.55 4.07
N ILE A 21 -5.31 0.15 4.49
CA ILE A 21 -3.95 -0.11 4.05
C ILE A 21 -3.47 -1.48 4.54
N CYS A 22 -3.69 -1.84 5.80
CA CYS A 22 -3.38 -3.18 6.31
C CYS A 22 -4.11 -4.27 5.51
N CYS A 23 -5.37 -4.05 5.14
CA CYS A 23 -6.10 -4.96 4.27
C CYS A 23 -5.46 -5.07 2.88
N LEU A 24 -5.07 -3.95 2.28
CA LEU A 24 -4.34 -3.91 1.01
C LEU A 24 -3.02 -4.67 1.08
N LEU A 25 -2.25 -4.47 2.14
CA LEU A 25 -0.99 -5.17 2.36
C LEU A 25 -1.20 -6.69 2.52
N GLY A 26 -2.23 -7.11 3.27
CA GLY A 26 -2.61 -8.51 3.39
C GLY A 26 -2.99 -9.15 2.04
N LYS A 27 -3.77 -8.45 1.22
CA LYS A 27 -4.07 -8.89 -0.16
C LYS A 27 -2.80 -8.98 -0.99
N ASN A 28 -1.88 -8.03 -0.86
CA ASN A 28 -0.63 -8.02 -1.61
C ASN A 28 0.30 -9.19 -1.23
N VAL A 29 0.39 -9.52 0.06
CA VAL A 29 1.08 -10.73 0.53
C VAL A 29 0.50 -11.98 -0.13
N LEU A 30 -0.83 -12.10 -0.19
CA LEU A 30 -1.48 -13.22 -0.87
C LEU A 30 -1.15 -13.26 -2.36
N LEU A 31 -1.15 -12.13 -3.06
CA LEU A 31 -0.77 -12.04 -4.48
C LEU A 31 0.67 -12.51 -4.71
N VAL A 32 1.62 -12.11 -3.86
CA VAL A 32 3.02 -12.54 -3.98
C VAL A 32 3.15 -14.05 -3.72
N LEU A 33 2.48 -14.59 -2.71
CA LEU A 33 2.48 -16.03 -2.40
C LEU A 33 1.86 -16.85 -3.54
N THR A 34 0.71 -16.43 -4.06
CA THR A 34 0.03 -17.12 -5.18
C THR A 34 0.81 -17.04 -6.48
N ALA A 35 1.64 -16.01 -6.66
CA ALA A 35 2.62 -15.93 -7.75
C ALA A 35 3.89 -16.78 -7.50
N ASN A 36 3.92 -17.58 -6.43
CA ASN A 36 5.05 -18.42 -6.01
C ASN A 36 6.37 -17.65 -5.85
N LYS A 37 6.27 -16.40 -5.40
CA LYS A 37 7.43 -15.53 -5.11
C LYS A 37 7.66 -15.46 -3.60
N PRO A 38 8.91 -15.33 -3.14
CA PRO A 38 9.20 -15.14 -1.72
C PRO A 38 8.66 -13.79 -1.23
N ILE A 39 8.18 -13.74 0.02
CA ILE A 39 7.74 -12.50 0.66
C ILE A 39 8.97 -11.67 1.03
N THR A 40 9.37 -10.80 0.11
CA THR A 40 10.45 -9.82 0.29
C THR A 40 9.91 -8.42 0.07
N LYS A 41 10.55 -7.40 0.66
CA LYS A 41 10.21 -5.99 0.43
C LYS A 41 10.11 -5.65 -1.05
N GLN A 42 11.07 -6.13 -1.86
CA GLN A 42 11.10 -5.90 -3.30
C GLN A 42 9.90 -6.51 -4.03
N ASN A 43 9.54 -7.77 -3.71
CA ASN A 43 8.42 -8.44 -4.35
C ASN A 43 7.07 -7.83 -3.95
N LEU A 44 6.92 -7.41 -2.69
CA LEU A 44 5.72 -6.70 -2.21
C LEU A 44 5.59 -5.33 -2.89
N LEU A 45 6.68 -4.55 -2.98
CA LEU A 45 6.68 -3.27 -3.67
C LEU A 45 6.35 -3.43 -5.16
N ALA A 46 6.98 -4.39 -5.84
CA ALA A 46 6.69 -4.67 -7.24
C ALA A 46 5.21 -5.04 -7.46
N SER A 47 4.65 -5.85 -6.56
CA SER A 47 3.24 -6.22 -6.63
C SER A 47 2.31 -5.04 -6.37
N LEU A 48 2.59 -4.19 -5.38
CA LEU A 48 1.79 -2.99 -5.10
C LEU A 48 1.82 -1.97 -6.25
N ILE A 49 2.98 -1.79 -6.90
CA ILE A 49 3.14 -0.92 -8.07
C ILE A 49 2.31 -1.43 -9.25
N GLN A 50 2.28 -2.74 -9.49
CA GLN A 50 1.44 -3.31 -10.54
C GLN A 50 -0.05 -3.15 -10.28
N GLU A 51 -0.48 -3.16 -9.00
CA GLU A 51 -1.90 -3.02 -8.66
C GLU A 51 -2.37 -1.57 -8.73
N ILE A 52 -1.54 -0.59 -8.37
CA ILE A 52 -1.91 0.83 -8.50
C ILE A 52 -2.12 1.25 -9.96
N GLU A 53 -1.34 0.71 -10.90
CA GLU A 53 -1.50 0.98 -12.34
C GLU A 53 -2.85 0.52 -12.89
N LYS A 54 -3.47 -0.48 -12.25
CA LYS A 54 -4.78 -1.02 -12.62
C LYS A 54 -5.93 -0.41 -11.84
N GLN A 55 -5.66 0.45 -10.86
CA GLN A 55 -6.68 1.00 -9.97
C GLN A 55 -7.30 2.24 -10.61
N PRO A 56 -8.56 2.21 -11.09
CA PRO A 56 -9.20 3.37 -11.70
C PRO A 56 -9.64 4.43 -10.68
N ASP A 57 -9.83 4.04 -9.42
CA ASP A 57 -10.36 4.93 -8.38
C ASP A 57 -9.26 5.74 -7.70
N ASP A 58 -9.40 7.07 -7.73
CA ASP A 58 -8.40 8.00 -7.20
C ASP A 58 -8.21 7.85 -5.67
N TYR A 59 -9.29 7.58 -4.92
CA TYR A 59 -9.19 7.35 -3.48
C TYR A 59 -8.34 6.11 -3.18
N PHE A 60 -8.62 4.98 -3.86
CA PHE A 60 -7.82 3.78 -3.70
C PHE A 60 -6.40 3.94 -4.23
N GLN A 61 -6.16 4.74 -5.28
CA GLN A 61 -4.79 5.07 -5.70
C GLN A 61 -4.02 5.78 -4.57
N ARG A 62 -4.62 6.74 -3.87
CA ARG A 62 -3.99 7.43 -2.73
C ARG A 62 -3.64 6.46 -1.60
N LEU A 63 -4.53 5.52 -1.29
CA LEU A 63 -4.27 4.46 -0.31
C LEU A 63 -3.13 3.53 -0.73
N HIS A 64 -3.03 3.17 -2.01
CA HIS A 64 -1.90 2.38 -2.53
C HIS A 64 -0.57 3.13 -2.41
N ARG A 65 -0.54 4.43 -2.70
CA ARG A 65 0.68 5.24 -2.54
C ARG A 65 1.12 5.29 -1.08
N ALA A 66 0.19 5.49 -0.15
CA ALA A 66 0.47 5.43 1.28
C ALA A 66 0.95 4.03 1.71
N ALA A 67 0.37 2.95 1.18
CA ALA A 67 0.82 1.57 1.45
C ALA A 67 2.25 1.31 0.94
N ILE A 68 2.59 1.85 -0.24
CA ILE A 68 3.95 1.80 -0.80
C ILE A 68 4.94 2.53 0.10
N GLU A 69 4.60 3.73 0.61
CA GLU A 69 5.43 4.42 1.59
C GLU A 69 5.59 3.58 2.87
N MET A 70 4.52 2.95 3.34
CA MET A 70 4.53 2.15 4.58
C MET A 70 5.51 0.97 4.53
N ILE A 71 5.66 0.33 3.37
CA ILE A 71 6.68 -0.71 3.15
C ILE A 71 8.04 -0.11 2.76
N GLY A 72 8.01 0.99 2.01
CA GLY A 72 9.19 1.68 1.48
C GLY A 72 10.04 2.31 2.57
N VAL A 73 9.42 2.80 3.65
CA VAL A 73 10.08 3.39 4.81
C VAL A 73 10.70 2.27 5.67
N ASN A 74 11.90 1.88 5.27
CA ASN A 74 12.96 1.40 6.15
C ASN A 74 14.27 1.63 5.40
N GLY A 75 14.98 2.69 5.82
CA GLY A 75 16.16 3.27 5.19
C GLY A 75 16.46 4.68 5.72
N ARG A 76 16.35 4.89 7.04
CA ARG A 76 17.12 5.88 7.79
C ARG A 76 17.70 5.18 9.00
#